data_AF-A0AA35RVE7-F1
#
_entry.id   AF-A0AA35RVE7-F1
#
_cell.length_a   1.000
_cell.length_b   1.000
_cell.length_c   1.000
_cell.angle_alpha   90.00
_cell.angle_beta   90.00
_cell.angle_gamma   90.00
#
_symmetry.space_group_name_H-M   'P 1'
#
loop_
_entity.id
_entity.type
_entity.pdbx_description
1 polymer ?
#
loop_
_entity_poly.entity_id
_entity_poly.type
_entity_poly.pdbx_seq_one_letter_code
_entity_poly.pdbx_strand_id
1 'polypeptide(L)'
;MGLPHSRHKSEGIVAAVGNAARFLEPMAASSLEFDDLRCSTLDVVERAFDCLTEANGVGPTGASVILTVLNPQLFVSWGADIRNAYFPEDRPKGATYSQFLTVMRMAALSVAADARSQHGIDDPAGALSSQLGIDPPFSLAKFVDEYNWVTLEREMAFQPGAVVAA
;
A
#
# COMPACT_ATOMS: atom_id res chain seq x y z
N MET A 1 7.79 -3.19 -41.58
CA MET A 1 8.10 -1.95 -40.83
C MET A 1 7.68 -2.16 -39.39
N GLY A 2 8.63 -2.42 -38.49
CA GLY A 2 8.35 -2.56 -37.05
C GLY A 2 8.22 -1.18 -36.42
N LEU A 3 7.15 -0.95 -35.65
CA LEU A 3 6.83 0.34 -35.05
C LEU A 3 7.91 0.75 -34.02
N PRO A 4 8.61 1.88 -34.20
CA PRO A 4 9.64 2.37 -33.26
C PRO A 4 9.07 3.00 -31.97
N HIS A 5 7.76 2.93 -31.73
CA HIS A 5 7.09 3.70 -30.67
C HIS A 5 7.03 3.03 -29.29
N SER A 6 7.38 1.74 -29.16
CA SER A 6 7.27 1.02 -27.88
C SER A 6 8.50 1.14 -26.97
N ARG A 7 9.71 1.25 -27.54
CA ARG A 7 10.97 1.25 -26.74
C ARG A 7 11.13 2.48 -25.86
N HIS A 8 10.79 3.67 -26.36
CA HIS A 8 10.93 4.91 -25.59
C HIS A 8 9.98 4.99 -24.38
N LYS A 9 8.82 4.35 -24.45
CA LYS A 9 7.88 4.31 -23.31
C LYS A 9 8.40 3.43 -22.18
N SER A 10 8.93 2.25 -22.49
CA SER A 10 9.51 1.36 -21.49
C SER A 10 10.74 1.94 -20.80
N GLU A 11 11.58 2.69 -21.52
CA GLU A 11 12.77 3.34 -20.95
C GLU A 11 12.39 4.38 -19.87
N GLY A 12 11.34 5.16 -20.10
CA GLY A 12 10.84 6.14 -19.14
C GLY A 12 10.31 5.50 -17.85
N ILE A 13 9.56 4.41 -17.96
CA ILE A 13 9.02 3.69 -16.80
C ILE A 13 10.16 3.07 -15.98
N VAL A 14 11.12 2.41 -16.62
CA VAL A 14 12.27 1.80 -15.94
C VAL A 14 13.09 2.85 -15.20
N ALA A 15 13.32 4.02 -15.81
CA ALA A 15 14.02 5.13 -15.16
C ALA A 15 13.25 5.65 -13.94
N ALA A 16 11.93 5.81 -14.04
CA ALA A 16 11.08 6.25 -12.93
C ALA A 16 11.08 5.26 -11.76
N VAL A 17 10.94 3.95 -12.06
CA VAL A 17 11.05 2.88 -11.04
C VAL A 17 12.41 2.93 -10.34
N GLY A 18 13.50 3.10 -11.11
CA GLY A 18 14.85 3.21 -10.55
C GLY A 18 15.02 4.44 -9.65
N ASN A 19 14.43 5.58 -10.02
CA ASN A 19 14.48 6.79 -9.20
C ASN A 19 13.63 6.66 -7.92
N ALA A 20 12.41 6.11 -8.03
CA ALA A 20 11.57 5.81 -6.88
C ALA A 20 12.28 4.86 -5.90
N ALA A 21 12.90 3.78 -6.41
CA ALA A 21 13.67 2.85 -5.58
C ALA A 21 14.83 3.55 -4.83
N ARG A 22 15.55 4.48 -5.48
CA ARG A 22 16.60 5.28 -4.84
C ARG A 22 16.05 6.21 -3.75
N PHE A 23 14.88 6.82 -3.96
CA PHE A 23 14.25 7.63 -2.91
C PHE A 23 13.92 6.78 -1.68
N LEU A 24 13.52 5.53 -1.89
CA LEU A 24 13.11 4.59 -0.83
C LEU A 24 14.28 3.84 -0.17
N GLU A 25 15.47 3.85 -0.77
CA GLU A 25 16.65 3.13 -0.26
C GLU A 25 16.95 3.40 1.23
N PRO A 26 16.89 4.66 1.73
CA PRO A 26 17.10 4.92 3.16
C PRO A 26 16.08 4.23 4.07
N MET A 27 14.85 4.02 3.60
CA MET A 27 13.77 3.36 4.37
C MET A 27 13.89 1.84 4.32
N ALA A 28 14.28 1.30 3.17
CA ALA A 28 14.55 -0.12 3.03
C ALA A 28 15.73 -0.54 3.91
N ALA A 29 16.79 0.27 3.97
CA ALA A 29 17.95 0.02 4.81
C ALA A 29 17.63 0.00 6.31
N SER A 30 16.63 0.78 6.74
CA SER A 30 16.19 0.79 8.14
C SER A 30 15.15 -0.26 8.48
N SER A 31 14.76 -1.12 7.53
CA SER A 31 13.61 -2.05 7.69
C SER A 31 12.35 -1.31 8.16
N LEU A 32 12.09 -0.13 7.61
CA LEU A 32 10.95 0.70 8.02
C LEU A 32 9.64 -0.05 7.70
N GLU A 33 8.88 -0.35 8.74
CA GLU A 33 7.57 -1.00 8.62
C GLU A 33 6.44 0.03 8.52
N PHE A 34 5.25 -0.45 8.19
CA PHE A 34 4.06 0.38 8.01
C PHE A 34 3.67 1.19 9.25
N ASP A 35 3.89 0.62 10.43
CA ASP A 35 3.65 1.27 11.72
C ASP A 35 4.71 2.34 12.06
N ASP A 36 5.83 2.37 11.37
CA ASP A 36 6.92 3.33 11.55
C ASP A 36 6.83 4.59 10.67
N LEU A 37 5.79 4.75 9.85
CA LEU A 37 5.60 5.96 9.04
C LEU A 37 5.55 7.23 9.94
N ARG A 38 6.47 8.16 9.67
CA ARG A 38 6.61 9.46 10.33
C ARG A 38 6.49 10.58 9.30
N CYS A 39 6.20 11.81 9.73
CA CYS A 39 6.13 12.97 8.83
C CYS A 39 7.38 13.09 7.92
N SER A 40 8.58 12.84 8.46
CA SER A 40 9.83 12.88 7.69
C SER A 40 9.94 11.83 6.59
N THR A 41 9.19 10.72 6.70
CA THR A 41 9.12 9.67 5.67
C THR A 41 8.07 9.98 4.62
N LEU A 42 7.04 10.76 4.95
CA LEU A 42 5.97 11.08 4.01
C LEU A 42 6.49 11.90 2.81
N ASP A 43 7.35 12.89 3.02
CA ASP A 43 7.92 13.69 1.92
C ASP A 43 8.64 12.82 0.87
N VAL A 44 9.31 11.75 1.31
CA VAL A 44 10.00 10.82 0.42
C VAL A 44 8.99 9.96 -0.35
N VAL A 45 7.93 9.50 0.33
CA VAL A 45 6.83 8.77 -0.30
C VAL A 45 6.15 9.63 -1.35
N GLU A 46 5.85 10.89 -1.04
CA GLU A 46 5.22 11.83 -1.97
C GLU A 46 6.06 11.97 -3.24
N ARG A 47 7.37 12.21 -3.08
CA ARG A 47 8.30 12.33 -4.21
C ARG A 47 8.43 11.05 -5.03
N ALA A 48 8.44 9.88 -4.39
CA ALA A 48 8.50 8.61 -5.08
C ALA A 48 7.22 8.35 -5.88
N PHE A 49 6.06 8.66 -5.31
CA PHE A 49 4.78 8.54 -5.99
C PHE A 49 4.67 9.50 -7.18
N ASP A 50 4.99 10.79 -6.97
CA ASP A 50 4.95 11.80 -8.02
C ASP A 50 5.89 11.43 -9.18
N CYS A 51 7.13 11.02 -8.88
CA CYS A 51 8.10 10.56 -9.86
C CYS A 51 7.57 9.40 -10.72
N LEU A 52 6.82 8.48 -10.12
CA LEU A 52 6.20 7.37 -10.87
C LEU A 52 5.03 7.86 -11.73
N THR A 53 4.16 8.72 -11.21
CA THR A 53 2.99 9.21 -11.97
C THR A 53 3.36 10.16 -13.13
N GLU A 54 4.53 10.80 -13.07
CA GLU A 54 5.07 11.58 -14.17
C GLU A 54 5.54 10.71 -15.35
N ALA A 55 5.79 9.41 -15.12
CA ALA A 55 6.19 8.48 -16.17
C ALA A 55 5.03 8.17 -17.11
N ASN A 56 5.25 8.34 -18.41
CA ASN A 56 4.22 8.09 -19.42
C ASN A 56 3.68 6.66 -19.34
N GLY A 57 2.37 6.53 -19.11
CA GLY A 57 1.67 5.24 -18.99
C GLY A 57 1.56 4.70 -17.57
N VAL A 58 2.07 5.42 -16.56
CA VAL A 58 1.91 5.07 -15.15
C VAL A 58 0.88 5.99 -14.51
N GLY A 59 -0.34 5.48 -14.35
CA GLY A 59 -1.38 6.17 -13.59
C GLY A 59 -1.18 6.04 -12.06
N PRO A 60 -2.01 6.71 -11.25
CA PRO A 60 -1.94 6.68 -9.79
C PRO A 60 -1.99 5.26 -9.19
N THR A 61 -2.85 4.40 -9.75
CA THR A 61 -2.93 2.98 -9.35
C THR A 61 -1.67 2.21 -9.74
N GLY A 62 -1.11 2.47 -10.92
CA GLY A 62 0.16 1.87 -11.32
C GLY A 62 1.31 2.29 -10.39
N ALA A 63 1.35 3.58 -10.03
CA ALA A 63 2.35 4.11 -9.10
C ALA A 63 2.27 3.44 -7.72
N SER A 64 1.08 3.34 -7.11
CA SER A 64 0.93 2.66 -5.80
C SER A 64 1.27 1.17 -5.85
N VAL A 65 0.92 0.49 -6.95
CA VAL A 65 1.28 -0.93 -7.14
C VAL A 65 2.78 -1.09 -7.25
N ILE A 66 3.46 -0.25 -8.03
CA ILE A 66 4.92 -0.26 -8.14
C ILE A 66 5.56 -0.03 -6.77
N LEU A 67 5.10 0.95 -5.99
CA LEU A 67 5.62 1.19 -4.63
C LEU A 67 5.42 -0.03 -3.73
N THR A 68 4.25 -0.68 -3.78
CA THR A 68 3.97 -1.92 -3.03
C THR A 68 4.89 -3.06 -3.42
N VAL A 69 5.25 -3.18 -4.70
CA VAL A 69 6.26 -4.16 -5.15
C VAL A 69 7.66 -3.79 -4.64
N LEU A 70 8.01 -2.50 -4.62
CA LEU A 70 9.31 -2.03 -4.13
C LEU A 70 9.47 -2.21 -2.62
N ASN A 71 8.39 -2.05 -1.84
CA ASN A 71 8.38 -2.32 -0.40
C ASN A 71 6.98 -2.77 0.08
N PRO A 72 6.69 -4.08 0.12
CA PRO A 72 5.38 -4.62 0.53
C PRO A 72 5.13 -4.51 2.04
N GLN A 73 6.14 -4.13 2.82
CA GLN A 73 6.01 -3.90 4.26
C GLN A 73 5.49 -2.48 4.56
N LEU A 74 5.58 -1.56 3.60
CA LEU A 74 5.34 -0.13 3.81
C LEU A 74 4.16 0.44 3.04
N PHE A 75 3.84 -0.12 1.87
CA PHE A 75 2.86 0.49 0.97
C PHE A 75 1.59 -0.34 0.87
N VAL A 76 0.48 0.39 0.72
CA VAL A 76 -0.86 -0.14 0.46
C VAL A 76 -1.27 0.37 -0.91
N SER A 77 -1.76 -0.52 -1.78
CA SER A 77 -2.24 -0.08 -3.09
C SER A 77 -3.54 0.70 -2.95
N TRP A 78 -3.75 1.71 -3.79
CA TRP A 78 -5.02 2.44 -3.86
C TRP A 78 -5.58 2.45 -5.28
N GLY A 79 -6.29 1.37 -5.62
CA GLY A 79 -7.07 1.27 -6.84
C GLY A 79 -8.05 2.44 -7.01
N ALA A 80 -8.64 2.56 -8.19
CA ALA A 80 -9.54 3.67 -8.47
C ALA A 80 -10.71 3.74 -7.48
N ASP A 81 -11.31 2.59 -7.17
CA ASP A 81 -12.46 2.52 -6.26
C ASP A 81 -12.06 2.79 -4.81
N ILE A 82 -10.94 2.22 -4.35
CA ILE A 82 -10.36 2.53 -3.03
C ILE A 82 -10.10 4.02 -2.90
N ARG A 83 -9.38 4.61 -3.86
CA ARG A 83 -9.05 6.04 -3.84
C ARG A 83 -10.30 6.91 -3.84
N ASN A 84 -11.29 6.60 -4.68
CA ASN A 84 -12.53 7.36 -4.76
C ASN A 84 -13.36 7.24 -3.47
N ALA A 85 -13.27 6.12 -2.74
CA ALA A 85 -13.95 5.96 -1.46
C ALA A 85 -13.36 6.85 -0.35
N TYR A 86 -12.04 7.00 -0.30
CA TYR A 86 -11.37 7.83 0.72
C TYR A 86 -11.23 9.30 0.33
N PHE A 87 -11.05 9.60 -0.96
CA PHE A 87 -10.74 10.93 -1.48
C PHE A 87 -11.52 11.23 -2.78
N PRO A 88 -12.86 11.33 -2.73
CA PRO A 88 -13.70 11.46 -3.92
C PRO A 88 -13.49 12.75 -4.72
N GLU A 89 -13.04 13.82 -4.05
CA GLU A 89 -12.90 15.15 -4.65
C GLU A 89 -11.43 15.51 -4.99
N ASP A 90 -10.46 14.73 -4.53
CA ASP A 90 -9.05 15.05 -4.69
C ASP A 90 -8.45 14.52 -5.99
N ARG A 91 -7.53 15.31 -6.54
CA ARG A 91 -6.69 14.84 -7.65
C ARG A 91 -5.58 13.94 -7.10
N PRO A 92 -5.36 12.75 -7.68
CA PRO A 92 -4.31 11.86 -7.22
C PRO A 92 -2.93 12.52 -7.42
N LYS A 93 -2.16 12.61 -6.34
CA LYS A 93 -0.79 13.13 -6.27
C LYS A 93 -0.11 12.57 -5.02
N GLY A 94 1.19 12.78 -4.90
CA GLY A 94 2.01 12.33 -3.77
C GLY A 94 1.39 12.69 -2.43
N ALA A 95 1.06 13.97 -2.21
CA ALA A 95 0.47 14.44 -0.96
C ALA A 95 -0.88 13.77 -0.59
N THR A 96 -1.69 13.42 -1.58
CA THR A 96 -2.95 12.70 -1.30
C THR A 96 -2.66 11.23 -1.00
N TYR A 97 -1.64 10.64 -1.62
CA TYR A 97 -1.21 9.27 -1.34
C TYR A 97 -0.56 9.14 0.04
N SER A 98 0.24 10.11 0.48
CA SER A 98 0.82 10.14 1.83
C SER A 98 -0.26 10.27 2.91
N GLN A 99 -1.29 11.09 2.65
CA GLN A 99 -2.49 11.16 3.50
C GLN A 99 -3.22 9.81 3.56
N PHE A 100 -3.41 9.16 2.41
CA PHE A 100 -3.99 7.81 2.36
C PHE A 100 -3.22 6.81 3.23
N LEU A 101 -1.90 6.72 3.08
CA LEU A 101 -1.09 5.81 3.91
C LEU A 101 -1.18 6.15 5.40
N THR A 102 -1.29 7.44 5.74
CA THR A 102 -1.47 7.86 7.13
C THR A 102 -2.80 7.36 7.70
N VAL A 103 -3.90 7.49 6.94
CA VAL A 103 -5.22 6.98 7.34
C VAL A 103 -5.17 5.46 7.50
N MET A 104 -4.57 4.76 6.54
CA MET A 104 -4.44 3.30 6.56
C MET A 104 -3.62 2.83 7.77
N ARG A 105 -2.51 3.52 8.09
CA ARG A 105 -1.71 3.23 9.28
C ARG A 105 -2.49 3.43 10.57
N MET A 106 -3.24 4.53 10.69
CA MET A 106 -4.05 4.79 11.88
C MET A 106 -5.10 3.70 12.10
N ALA A 107 -5.78 3.28 11.02
CA ALA A 107 -6.75 2.19 11.09
C ALA A 107 -6.08 0.87 11.53
N ALA A 108 -4.94 0.52 10.93
CA ALA A 108 -4.20 -0.70 11.27
C ALA A 108 -3.72 -0.71 12.73
N LEU A 109 -3.18 0.41 13.22
CA LEU A 109 -2.74 0.56 14.61
C LEU A 109 -3.91 0.49 15.61
N SER A 110 -5.07 1.03 15.24
CA SER A 110 -6.28 0.90 16.06
C SER A 110 -6.68 -0.57 16.21
N VAL A 111 -6.72 -1.32 15.10
CA VAL A 111 -7.03 -2.75 15.12
C VAL A 111 -5.99 -3.54 15.92
N ALA A 112 -4.71 -3.21 15.78
CA ALA A 112 -3.66 -3.87 16.55
C ALA A 112 -3.77 -3.61 18.05
N ALA A 113 -4.15 -2.39 18.45
CA ALA A 113 -4.40 -2.05 19.85
C ALA A 113 -5.61 -2.80 20.42
N ASP A 114 -6.67 -2.96 19.64
CA ASP A 114 -7.84 -3.75 20.02
C ASP A 114 -7.47 -5.24 20.15
N ALA A 115 -6.72 -5.81 19.21
CA ALA A 115 -6.26 -7.19 19.27
C ALA A 115 -5.41 -7.47 20.52
N ARG A 116 -4.52 -6.54 20.87
CA ARG A 116 -3.72 -6.64 22.11
C ARG A 116 -4.60 -6.55 23.35
N SER A 117 -5.46 -5.55 23.45
CA SER A 117 -6.25 -5.29 24.67
C SER A 117 -7.36 -6.31 24.92
N GLN A 118 -7.98 -6.84 23.86
CA GLN A 118 -9.13 -7.75 23.96
C GLN A 118 -8.72 -9.23 23.89
N HIS A 119 -7.63 -9.54 23.19
CA HIS A 119 -7.24 -10.93 22.91
C HIS A 119 -5.80 -11.27 23.34
N GLY A 120 -5.02 -10.31 23.84
CA GLY A 120 -3.62 -10.53 24.22
C GLY A 120 -2.71 -10.85 23.04
N ILE A 121 -3.06 -10.41 21.82
CA ILE A 121 -2.29 -10.66 20.60
C ILE A 121 -1.32 -9.49 20.37
N ASP A 122 -0.02 -9.74 20.55
CA ASP A 122 1.02 -8.72 20.39
C ASP A 122 1.48 -8.50 18.95
N ASP A 123 1.38 -9.53 18.10
CA ASP A 123 1.64 -9.49 16.66
C ASP A 123 0.39 -9.97 15.89
N PRO A 124 -0.55 -9.06 15.60
CA PRO A 124 -1.79 -9.40 14.90
C PRO A 124 -1.54 -9.91 13.47
N ALA A 125 -0.52 -9.40 12.78
CA ALA A 125 -0.22 -9.80 11.41
C ALA A 125 0.35 -11.23 11.37
N GLY A 126 1.28 -11.56 12.25
CA GLY A 126 1.79 -12.92 12.39
C GLY A 126 0.72 -13.90 12.86
N ALA A 127 -0.10 -13.52 13.84
CA ALA A 127 -1.20 -14.35 14.33
C ALA A 127 -2.21 -14.67 13.21
N LEU A 128 -2.62 -13.66 12.44
CA LEU A 128 -3.57 -13.84 11.34
C LEU A 128 -2.95 -14.63 10.18
N SER A 129 -1.68 -14.39 9.85
CA SER A 129 -0.96 -15.18 8.83
C SER A 129 -0.90 -16.66 9.20
N SER A 130 -0.59 -16.96 10.46
CA SER A 130 -0.58 -18.33 10.98
C SER A 130 -1.97 -18.98 10.90
N GLN A 131 -3.01 -18.26 11.32
CA GLN A 131 -4.39 -18.74 11.27
C GLN A 131 -4.87 -19.04 9.84
N LEU A 132 -4.42 -18.26 8.86
CA LEU A 132 -4.78 -18.40 7.45
C LEU A 132 -3.83 -19.31 6.65
N GLY A 133 -2.75 -19.81 7.26
CA GLY A 133 -1.75 -20.65 6.58
C GLY A 133 -0.94 -19.91 5.51
N ILE A 134 -0.65 -18.63 5.73
CA ILE A 134 0.10 -17.76 4.80
C ILE A 134 1.60 -17.85 5.08
N ASP A 135 2.38 -18.28 4.08
CA ASP A 135 3.86 -18.39 4.13
C ASP A 135 4.50 -17.87 2.83
N PRO A 136 5.36 -16.83 2.85
CA PRO A 136 5.79 -16.06 4.03
C PRO A 136 4.65 -15.24 4.63
N PRO A 137 4.70 -14.91 5.94
CA PRO A 137 3.64 -14.16 6.61
C PRO A 137 3.44 -12.79 5.97
N PHE A 138 2.17 -12.36 5.93
CA PHE A 138 1.83 -11.04 5.42
C PHE A 138 2.19 -9.94 6.42
N SER A 139 2.58 -8.80 5.86
CA SER A 139 2.76 -7.56 6.61
C SER A 139 1.42 -6.99 7.05
N LEU A 140 1.47 -6.07 8.03
CA LEU A 140 0.28 -5.30 8.39
C LEU A 140 -0.25 -4.47 7.21
N ALA A 141 0.64 -3.86 6.43
CA ALA A 141 0.27 -3.15 5.20
C ALA A 141 -0.46 -4.07 4.21
N LYS A 142 0.00 -5.31 4.05
CA LYS A 142 -0.61 -6.25 3.13
C LYS A 142 -2.00 -6.69 3.59
N PHE A 143 -2.22 -6.89 4.88
CA PHE A 143 -3.58 -7.15 5.38
C PHE A 143 -4.53 -5.96 5.17
N VAL A 144 -4.04 -4.73 5.31
CA VAL A 144 -4.84 -3.54 4.99
C VAL A 144 -5.18 -3.47 3.50
N ASP A 145 -4.21 -3.76 2.63
CA ASP A 145 -4.39 -3.85 1.17
C ASP A 145 -5.48 -4.88 0.81
N GLU A 146 -5.41 -6.08 1.37
CA GLU A 146 -6.42 -7.13 1.15
C GLU A 146 -7.80 -6.74 1.73
N TYR A 147 -7.83 -6.10 2.90
CA TYR A 147 -9.08 -5.61 3.49
C TYR A 147 -9.76 -4.58 2.58
N ASN A 148 -9.00 -3.60 2.08
CA ASN A 148 -9.52 -2.59 1.14
C ASN A 148 -10.01 -3.24 -0.15
N TRP A 149 -9.26 -4.21 -0.69
CA TRP A 149 -9.66 -4.94 -1.88
C TRP A 149 -10.99 -5.68 -1.69
N VAL A 150 -11.14 -6.42 -0.59
CA VAL A 150 -12.37 -7.17 -0.30
C VAL A 150 -13.56 -6.24 -0.07
N THR A 151 -13.37 -5.14 0.67
CA THR A 151 -14.46 -4.28 1.11
C THR A 151 -14.89 -3.24 0.08
N LEU A 152 -13.97 -2.76 -0.76
CA LEU A 152 -14.22 -1.65 -1.68
C LEU A 152 -14.20 -2.06 -3.16
N GLU A 153 -13.41 -3.08 -3.55
CA GLU A 153 -13.31 -3.50 -4.95
C GLU A 153 -14.15 -4.74 -5.30
N ARG A 154 -14.37 -5.67 -4.36
CA ARG A 154 -15.14 -6.89 -4.66
C ARG A 154 -16.63 -6.81 -4.37
N GLU A 155 -17.14 -5.71 -3.83
CA GLU A 155 -18.53 -5.59 -3.33
C GLU A 155 -18.97 -6.82 -2.50
N MET A 156 -18.03 -7.50 -1.83
CA MET A 156 -18.41 -8.56 -0.90
C MET A 156 -19.04 -7.85 0.29
N ALA A 157 -20.37 -7.93 0.41
CA ALA A 157 -21.07 -7.55 1.61
C ALA A 157 -20.48 -8.37 2.76
N PHE A 158 -19.51 -7.79 3.48
CA PHE A 158 -18.96 -8.36 4.69
C PHE A 158 -20.13 -8.51 5.66
N GLN A 159 -20.56 -9.75 5.91
CA GLN A 159 -21.51 -10.10 6.95
C GLN A 159 -20.69 -10.33 8.22
N PRO A 160 -20.61 -9.37 9.17
CA PRO A 160 -19.88 -9.59 10.40
C PRO A 160 -20.70 -10.59 11.23
N GLY A 161 -20.28 -11.86 11.27
CA GLY A 161 -20.98 -12.88 12.07
C GLY A 161 -20.67 -14.35 11.78
N ALA A 162 -19.95 -14.70 10.72
CA ALA A 162 -19.76 -16.10 10.37
C ALA A 162 -18.57 -16.81 11.06
N VAL A 163 -17.75 -16.11 11.86
CA VAL A 163 -16.62 -16.73 12.58
C VAL A 163 -16.95 -16.88 14.07
N VAL A 164 -18.04 -17.56 14.37
CA VAL A 164 -18.25 -18.25 15.66
C VAL A 164 -19.00 -19.56 15.38
N ALA A 165 -18.32 -20.55 14.80
CA ALA A 165 -18.67 -21.97 14.91
C ALA A 165 -17.60 -22.83 14.21
N ALA A 166 -16.56 -23.20 14.95
CA ALA A 166 -15.87 -24.49 14.83
C ALA A 166 -15.13 -24.77 16.14
#